data_AF-A0A7X8HTL3-F1
#
_entry.id   AF-A0A7X8HTL3-F1
#
_cell.length_a   1.000
_cell.length_b   1.000
_cell.length_c   1.000
_cell.angle_alpha   90.00
_cell.angle_beta   90.00
_cell.angle_gamma   90.00
#
_symmetry.space_group_name_H-M   'P 1'
#
loop_
_entity.id
_entity.type
_entity.pdbx_description
1 polymer ?
#
loop_
_entity_poly.entity_id
_entity_poly.type
_entity_poly.pdbx_seq_one_letter_code
_entity_poly.pdbx_strand_id
1 'polypeptide(L)'
;MSGEQLTLSLLDERFAICKTDNNLPIPIWILESRDFYSITRTVEEMSIIVKESAVPEGVENEKGWRAFKIEGLLDFSQCGIIASISALLAEAGIPIFVFSTYNTDYIFVK
;
A
#
# COMPACT_ATOMS: atom_id res chain seq x y z
N MET A 1 9.85 -6.88 27.27
CA MET A 1 9.71 -7.40 25.90
C MET A 1 10.95 -6.98 25.15
N SER A 2 11.82 -7.93 24.79
CA SER A 2 12.95 -7.63 23.89
C SER A 2 12.35 -7.13 22.58
N GLY A 3 12.54 -5.85 22.26
CA GLY A 3 11.99 -5.28 21.04
C GLY A 3 12.59 -5.99 19.84
N GLU A 4 11.76 -6.69 19.07
CA GLU A 4 12.16 -7.23 17.79
C GLU A 4 12.58 -6.06 16.90
N GLN A 5 13.79 -6.11 16.37
CA GLN A 5 14.30 -5.05 15.50
C GLN A 5 13.66 -5.21 14.12
N LEU A 6 12.69 -4.35 13.81
CA LEU A 6 12.05 -4.29 12.51
C LEU A 6 12.95 -3.58 11.50
N THR A 7 13.14 -4.18 10.32
CA THR A 7 13.83 -3.56 9.20
C THR A 7 12.81 -3.13 8.16
N LEU A 8 12.90 -1.87 7.72
CA LEU A 8 12.01 -1.27 6.73
C LEU A 8 12.83 -0.89 5.49
N SER A 9 12.41 -1.35 4.32
CA SER A 9 12.99 -0.94 3.04
C SER A 9 12.08 0.05 2.35
N LEU A 10 12.61 1.21 1.95
CA LEU A 10 11.89 2.16 1.12
C LEU A 10 11.92 1.68 -0.33
N LEU A 11 10.75 1.52 -0.95
CA LEU A 11 10.67 1.21 -2.37
C LEU A 11 11.05 2.44 -3.21
N ASP A 12 11.77 2.22 -4.31
CA ASP A 12 12.24 3.29 -5.20
C ASP A 12 11.09 3.98 -5.91
N GLU A 13 10.02 3.24 -6.20
CA GLU A 13 8.88 3.74 -6.93
C GLU A 13 7.98 4.68 -6.12
N ARG A 14 7.24 5.49 -6.89
CA ARG A 14 6.09 6.25 -6.42
C ARG A 14 4.82 5.54 -6.83
N PHE A 15 3.81 5.64 -5.97
CA PHE A 15 2.55 4.95 -6.13
C PHE A 15 1.38 5.93 -6.18
N ALA A 16 0.32 5.46 -6.83
CA ALA A 16 -0.98 6.09 -6.80
C ALA A 16 -2.01 5.10 -6.25
N ILE A 17 -2.98 5.63 -5.52
CA ILE A 17 -4.17 4.91 -5.08
C ILE A 17 -5.32 5.40 -5.97
N CYS A 18 -5.81 4.53 -6.85
CA CYS A 18 -6.88 4.84 -7.79
C CYS A 18 -8.21 4.28 -7.29
N LYS A 19 -9.30 4.94 -7.65
CA LYS A 19 -10.66 4.50 -7.38
C LYS A 19 -11.39 4.26 -8.69
N THR A 20 -12.14 3.17 -8.75
CA THR A 20 -13.08 2.89 -9.85
C THR A 20 -14.37 2.25 -9.32
N ASP A 21 -15.41 2.24 -10.15
CA ASP A 21 -16.68 1.60 -9.85
C ASP A 21 -16.50 0.08 -9.66
N ASN A 22 -17.15 -0.48 -8.64
CA ASN A 22 -17.07 -1.89 -8.29
C ASN A 22 -17.90 -2.83 -9.19
N ASN A 23 -18.68 -2.30 -10.13
CA ASN A 23 -19.39 -3.09 -11.13
C ASN A 23 -18.59 -3.22 -12.42
N LEU A 24 -17.52 -2.45 -12.59
CA LEU A 24 -16.66 -2.51 -13.76
C LEU A 24 -15.69 -3.70 -13.68
N PRO A 25 -15.32 -4.28 -14.83
CA PRO A 25 -14.25 -5.28 -14.89
C PRO A 25 -12.94 -4.68 -14.38
N ILE A 26 -12.00 -5.54 -13.98
CA ILE A 26 -10.65 -5.10 -13.63
C ILE A 26 -10.03 -4.40 -14.85
N PRO A 27 -9.60 -3.13 -14.74
CA PRO A 27 -9.00 -2.41 -15.85
C PRO A 27 -7.71 -3.08 -16.35
N ILE A 28 -7.62 -3.28 -17.66
CA ILE A 28 -6.54 -4.10 -18.25
C ILE A 28 -5.16 -3.45 -18.10
N TRP A 29 -5.09 -2.12 -18.07
CA TRP A 29 -3.85 -1.35 -17.92
C TRP A 29 -3.15 -1.64 -16.58
N ILE A 30 -3.87 -2.11 -15.57
CA ILE A 30 -3.27 -2.50 -14.28
C ILE A 30 -2.40 -3.75 -14.46
N LEU A 31 -2.84 -4.68 -15.30
CA LEU A 31 -2.14 -5.95 -15.55
C LEU A 31 -0.84 -5.74 -16.34
N GLU A 32 -0.68 -4.59 -16.99
CA GLU A 32 0.57 -4.19 -17.62
C GLU A 32 1.63 -3.74 -16.58
N SER A 33 1.20 -3.35 -15.37
CA SER A 33 2.09 -3.07 -14.23
C SER A 33 2.60 -4.37 -13.64
N ARG A 34 3.59 -5.01 -14.29
CA ARG A 34 4.07 -6.36 -13.94
C ARG A 34 4.79 -6.49 -12.59
N ASP A 35 5.13 -5.36 -11.95
CA ASP A 35 6.01 -5.36 -10.77
C ASP A 35 5.23 -5.28 -9.45
N PHE A 36 4.36 -4.29 -9.31
CA PHE A 36 3.57 -4.06 -8.10
C PHE A 36 2.19 -3.52 -8.48
N TYR A 37 1.16 -4.25 -8.05
CA TYR A 37 -0.19 -3.72 -7.97
C TYR A 37 -0.97 -4.45 -6.89
N SER A 38 -2.00 -3.78 -6.38
CA SER A 38 -3.04 -4.37 -5.55
C SER A 38 -4.39 -3.94 -6.08
N ILE A 39 -5.37 -4.85 -6.06
CA ILE A 39 -6.75 -4.57 -6.42
C ILE A 39 -7.62 -5.08 -5.28
N THR A 40 -8.32 -4.16 -4.62
CA THR A 40 -9.30 -4.48 -3.58
C THR A 40 -10.67 -4.07 -4.07
N ARG A 41 -11.61 -5.01 -4.14
CA ARG A 41 -12.99 -4.73 -4.52
C ARG A 41 -13.89 -4.86 -3.30
N THR A 42 -14.69 -3.85 -3.05
CA THR A 42 -15.71 -3.81 -2.00
C THR A 42 -17.10 -3.63 -2.62
N VAL A 43 -18.13 -3.60 -1.79
CA VAL A 43 -19.50 -3.24 -2.22
C VAL A 43 -19.65 -1.75 -2.54
N GLU A 44 -18.65 -0.93 -2.23
CA GLU A 44 -18.67 0.51 -2.48
C GLU A 44 -17.85 0.90 -3.71
N GLU A 45 -16.70 0.24 -3.93
CA GLU A 45 -15.73 0.66 -4.94
C GLU A 45 -14.69 -0.44 -5.26
N MET A 46 -13.83 -0.18 -6.23
CA MET A 46 -12.59 -0.93 -6.46
C MET A 46 -11.39 0.02 -6.32
N SER A 47 -10.57 -0.28 -5.32
CA SER A 47 -9.36 0.46 -4.96
C SER A 47 -8.15 -0.23 -5.56
N ILE A 48 -7.31 0.53 -6.25
CA ILE A 48 -6.16 0.01 -6.98
C ILE A 48 -4.91 0.74 -6.52
N ILE A 49 -3.92 0.00 -6.04
CA ILE A 49 -2.59 0.52 -5.75
C ILE A 49 -1.68 0.13 -6.91
N VAL A 50 -0.98 1.08 -7.53
CA VAL A 50 -0.13 0.83 -8.69
C VAL A 50 0.96 1.90 -8.78
N LYS A 51 2.00 1.69 -9.60
CA LYS A 51 3.00 2.73 -9.90
C LYS A 51 2.31 3.98 -10.44
N GLU A 52 2.68 5.15 -9.94
CA GLU A 52 2.07 6.43 -10.30
C GLU A 52 2.12 6.70 -11.82
N SER A 53 3.21 6.27 -12.46
CA SER A 53 3.42 6.42 -13.91
C SER A 53 2.54 5.53 -14.77
N ALA A 54 1.93 4.49 -14.19
CA ALA A 54 1.05 3.57 -14.92
C ALA A 54 -0.40 4.05 -14.99
N VAL A 55 -0.76 5.10 -14.24
CA VAL A 55 -2.13 5.61 -14.16
C VAL A 55 -2.48 6.39 -15.44
N PRO A 56 -3.48 5.94 -16.23
CA PRO A 56 -3.94 6.67 -17.40
C PRO A 56 -4.58 8.02 -17.05
N GLU A 57 -4.65 8.91 -18.04
CA GLU A 57 -5.39 10.16 -17.89
C GLU A 57 -6.88 9.90 -17.64
N GLY A 58 -7.51 10.72 -16.79
CA GLY A 58 -8.94 10.64 -16.49
C GLY A 58 -9.34 9.59 -15.45
N VAL A 59 -8.41 8.77 -14.95
CA VAL A 59 -8.68 7.87 -13.80
C VAL A 59 -8.65 8.68 -12.51
N GLU A 60 -9.66 8.53 -11.64
CA GLU A 60 -9.66 9.13 -10.30
C GLU A 60 -8.57 8.49 -9.43
N ASN A 61 -7.66 9.30 -8.91
CA ASN A 61 -6.51 8.79 -8.16
C ASN A 61 -5.88 9.83 -7.21
N GLU A 62 -5.15 9.33 -6.23
CA GLU A 62 -4.30 10.10 -5.32
C GLU A 62 -2.83 9.68 -5.51
N LYS A 63 -1.99 10.60 -5.98
CA LYS A 63 -0.57 10.36 -6.35
C LYS A 63 0.41 10.73 -5.24
N GLY A 64 1.70 10.50 -5.51
CA GLY A 64 2.81 11.01 -4.70
C GLY A 64 3.20 10.12 -3.52
N TRP A 65 2.59 8.95 -3.37
CA TRP A 65 2.90 8.04 -2.27
C TRP A 65 4.25 7.35 -2.45
N ARG A 66 4.96 7.15 -1.35
CA ARG A 66 6.12 6.26 -1.22
C ARG A 66 5.78 5.13 -0.27
N ALA A 67 6.36 3.95 -0.46
CA ALA A 67 6.04 2.78 0.34
C ALA A 67 7.28 2.25 1.08
N PHE A 68 7.14 2.02 2.39
CA PHE A 68 8.03 1.15 3.14
C PHE A 68 7.50 -0.27 3.10
N LYS A 69 8.36 -1.24 2.79
CA LYS A 69 8.11 -2.67 2.96
C LYS A 69 8.72 -3.10 4.29
N ILE A 70 7.96 -3.84 5.11
CA ILE A 70 8.52 -4.52 6.27
C ILE A 70 9.30 -5.75 5.79
N GLU A 71 10.59 -5.83 6.11
CA GLU A 71 11.43 -6.97 5.73
C GLU A 71 11.18 -8.20 6.61
N GLY A 72 11.24 -9.38 5.98
CA GLY A 72 10.89 -10.65 6.59
C GLY A 72 9.49 -11.13 6.23
N LEU A 73 9.17 -12.36 6.66
CA LEU A 73 7.80 -12.87 6.63
C LEU A 73 7.15 -12.52 7.95
N LEU A 74 6.03 -11.81 7.90
CA LEU A 74 5.22 -11.53 9.07
C LEU A 74 4.28 -12.70 9.32
N ASP A 75 4.38 -13.28 10.51
CA ASP A 75 3.47 -14.34 10.93
C ASP A 75 2.12 -13.71 11.32
N PHE A 76 1.01 -14.31 10.89
CA PHE A 76 -0.35 -13.81 11.19
C PHE A 76 -0.67 -13.74 12.70
N SER A 77 0.12 -14.38 13.56
CA SER A 77 0.02 -14.28 15.03
C SER A 77 0.74 -13.06 15.61
N GLN A 78 1.55 -12.35 14.83
CA GLN A 78 2.25 -11.16 15.28
C GLN A 78 1.27 -9.99 15.41
N CYS A 79 1.13 -9.49 16.64
CA CYS A 79 0.29 -8.35 16.96
C CYS A 79 1.16 -7.14 17.35
N GLY A 80 0.70 -5.94 17.02
CA GLY A 80 1.30 -4.69 17.50
C GLY A 80 2.40 -4.08 16.63
N ILE A 81 2.85 -4.76 15.58
CA ILE A 81 3.83 -4.22 14.61
C ILE A 81 3.28 -2.95 13.95
N ILE A 82 2.12 -3.05 13.29
CA ILE A 82 1.47 -1.90 12.63
C ILE A 82 1.07 -0.83 13.66
N ALA A 83 0.63 -1.22 14.86
CA ALA A 83 0.27 -0.26 15.90
C ALA A 83 1.48 0.58 16.34
N SER A 84 2.64 -0.05 16.50
CA SER A 84 3.89 0.62 16.90
C SER A 84 4.37 1.59 15.83
N ILE A 85 4.34 1.17 14.55
CA ILE A 85 4.77 2.04 13.44
C ILE A 85 3.78 3.19 13.23
N SER A 86 2.47 2.90 13.26
CA SER A 86 1.42 3.91 13.11
C SER A 86 1.48 4.98 14.20
N ALA A 87 1.77 4.59 15.44
CA ALA A 87 1.92 5.54 16.55
C ALA A 87 3.08 6.52 16.30
N LEU A 88 4.25 6.02 15.90
CA LEU A 88 5.42 6.86 15.60
C LEU A 88 5.15 7.83 14.44
N LEU A 89 4.52 7.37 13.37
CA LEU A 89 4.20 8.21 12.22
C LEU A 89 3.11 9.24 12.55
N ALA A 90 2.14 8.88 13.39
CA ALA A 90 1.12 9.81 13.87
C ALA A 90 1.72 10.91 14.76
N GLU A 91 2.66 10.58 15.66
CA GLU A 91 3.40 11.57 16.46
C GLU A 91 4.17 12.57 15.57
N ALA A 92 4.67 12.11 14.42
CA ALA A 92 5.32 12.95 13.42
C ALA A 92 4.33 13.71 12.51
N GLY A 93 3.02 13.50 12.65
CA GLY A 93 2.00 14.11 11.79
C GLY A 93 2.00 13.60 10.35
N ILE A 94 2.53 12.40 10.11
CA ILE A 94 2.64 11.80 8.79
C ILE A 94 1.41 10.92 8.54
N PRO A 95 0.55 11.24 7.55
CA PRO A 95 -0.56 10.38 7.18
C PRO A 95 -0.04 9.10 6.55
N ILE A 96 -0.69 7.98 6.87
CA ILE A 96 -0.30 6.67 6.38
C ILE A 96 -1.47 5.97 5.66
N PHE A 97 -1.13 5.13 4.70
CA PHE A 97 -2.02 4.14 4.12
C PHE A 97 -1.32 2.78 4.23
N VAL A 98 -1.94 1.80 4.88
CA VAL A 98 -1.31 0.49 5.14
C VAL A 98 -1.96 -0.57 4.26
N PHE A 99 -1.14 -1.42 3.67
CA PHE A 99 -1.59 -2.52 2.83
C PHE A 99 -0.83 -3.81 3.15
N SER A 100 -1.57 -4.83 3.56
CA SER A 100 -1.05 -6.16 3.88
C SER A 100 -1.07 -7.07 2.66
N THR A 101 -0.02 -7.87 2.51
CA THR A 101 0.01 -9.03 1.62
C THR A 101 0.13 -10.31 2.45
N TYR A 102 0.14 -11.46 1.80
CA TYR A 102 0.39 -12.72 2.51
C TYR A 102 1.74 -12.75 3.22
N ASN A 103 2.77 -12.15 2.63
CA ASN A 103 4.14 -12.24 3.14
C ASN A 103 4.46 -11.16 4.18
N THR A 104 3.98 -9.94 3.95
CA THR A 104 4.37 -8.77 4.74
C THR A 104 3.41 -7.60 4.52
N ASP A 105 3.60 -6.54 5.29
CA ASP A 105 2.91 -5.27 5.18
C ASP A 105 3.73 -4.21 4.45
N TYR A 106 3.00 -3.31 3.80
CA TYR A 106 3.51 -2.10 3.16
C TYR A 106 2.87 -0.88 3.81
N ILE A 107 3.68 0.11 4.15
CA ILE A 107 3.23 1.36 4.77
C ILE A 107 3.53 2.50 3.80
N PHE A 108 2.47 3.05 3.23
CA PHE A 108 2.54 4.17 2.31
C PHE A 108 2.49 5.49 3.08
N VAL A 109 3.38 6.40 2.72
CA VAL A 109 3.53 7.75 3.31
C VAL A 109 3.65 8.80 2.22
N LYS A 110 3.45 10.07 2.58
CA LYS A 110 3.66 11.24 1.71
C LYS A 110 4.77 12.14 2.23
#